data_AF-A0A086SYV8-F1
#
_entry.id   AF-A0A086SYV8-F1
#
_cell.length_a   1.000
_cell.length_b   1.000
_cell.length_c   1.000
_cell.angle_alpha   90.00
_cell.angle_beta   90.00
_cell.angle_gamma   90.00
#
_symmetry.space_group_name_H-M   'P 1'
#
loop_
_entity.id
_entity.type
_entity.pdbx_description
1 polymer ?
#
loop_
_entity_poly.entity_id
_entity_poly.type
_entity_poly.pdbx_seq_one_letter_code
_entity_poly.pdbx_strand_id
1 'polypeptide(L)'
;MTDHVQQAPRPSSSTPTQLNLLTLNCWGLLHISALRTPRIAHIGHTLSTTSPPPDIVCLQELFTQQDYRAIRRATRQVLPYGKYYHSGAFGGGLAILSRWPIEESSMVPYPLNGRPTAFWRGDWYVGKGVACARVRFGPGARDVVEVFNTHTHAPYESGPKDSYICHRTAQAWELSKLLRAAAERGHLVAALGDFNMLPLSLAHRLITSHAPVRDVWRILHPDSALGPSHHPAERARGRRVPSVAFNLRENGATSNNASNTWRWNKNQRNKLRSGDPCAVDPDTPDHRGQRIDYIFVSTGHFPSRTRVGEAAAPGWVVDSASVTMTNRHPDLHVSLSDHYAVQATLRLHTPSPSTTGQDGPQTPSRPASASTSALRSGAYLAPDSPTTSTSSSDNPPPAPLDSDPDAQLHYSRSQDTSLPLPLYDEILSMIHRYTAREQRQQRWRGIHFYVSVAVWIACLVAVWFSPRNFVAFILTLVASLGLTAGVVDGLLALLFFSSELRALKEFEWEIRNTKAVASGDLVALAEEDPVIKGD
;
A
#
# COMPACT_ATOMS: atom_id res chain seq x y z
N MET A 1 -42.78 3.00 15.34
CA MET A 1 -41.68 3.72 16.01
C MET A 1 -41.01 4.55 14.94
N THR A 2 -41.27 5.84 14.91
CA THR A 2 -40.87 6.77 13.85
C THR A 2 -39.36 6.93 13.83
N ASP A 3 -38.73 6.55 12.73
CA ASP A 3 -37.32 6.82 12.44
C ASP A 3 -37.09 8.33 12.46
N HIS A 4 -36.45 8.83 13.52
CA HIS A 4 -35.89 10.17 13.51
C HIS A 4 -34.78 10.20 12.45
N VAL A 5 -35.10 10.76 11.28
CA VAL A 5 -34.10 11.22 10.31
C VAL A 5 -33.28 12.30 11.00
N GLN A 6 -32.18 11.89 11.62
CA GLN A 6 -31.24 12.77 12.29
C GLN A 6 -30.60 13.63 11.19
N GLN A 7 -30.84 14.94 11.23
CA GLN A 7 -30.28 15.91 10.28
C GLN A 7 -28.77 15.66 10.13
N ALA A 8 -28.31 15.52 8.89
CA ALA A 8 -26.89 15.40 8.59
C ALA A 8 -26.13 16.56 9.27
N PRO A 9 -24.98 16.31 9.92
CA PRO A 9 -24.21 17.37 10.55
C PRO A 9 -23.89 18.46 9.51
N ARG A 10 -24.04 19.72 9.93
CA ARG A 10 -23.79 20.87 9.05
C ARG A 10 -22.31 20.91 8.63
N PRO A 11 -21.99 21.34 7.40
CA PRO A 11 -20.60 21.55 6.97
C PRO A 11 -19.88 22.50 7.94
N SER A 12 -18.58 22.31 8.11
CA SER A 12 -17.75 23.12 9.00
C SER A 12 -17.81 24.59 8.60
N SER A 13 -17.96 25.47 9.60
CA SER A 13 -18.06 26.92 9.40
C SER A 13 -16.71 27.60 9.13
N SER A 14 -15.60 26.88 9.36
CA SER A 14 -14.24 27.36 9.13
C SER A 14 -13.35 26.24 8.66
N THR A 15 -12.32 26.60 7.90
CA THR A 15 -11.23 25.70 7.50
C THR A 15 -10.40 25.33 8.73
N PRO A 16 -10.15 24.04 9.00
CA PRO A 16 -9.31 23.62 10.11
C PRO A 16 -7.85 24.04 9.85
N THR A 17 -7.13 24.34 10.93
CA THR A 17 -5.69 24.62 10.88
C THR A 17 -4.82 23.38 11.05
N GLN A 18 -5.43 22.25 11.46
CA GLN A 18 -4.80 20.95 11.63
C GLN A 18 -5.70 19.83 11.12
N LEU A 19 -5.09 18.76 10.61
CA LEU A 19 -5.77 17.52 10.21
C LEU A 19 -5.08 16.33 10.85
N ASN A 20 -5.83 15.53 11.61
CA ASN A 20 -5.35 14.30 12.23
C ASN A 20 -5.76 13.09 11.41
N LEU A 21 -4.77 12.41 10.83
CA LEU A 21 -4.93 11.28 9.95
C LEU A 21 -4.51 10.00 10.68
N LEU A 22 -5.27 8.92 10.56
CA LEU A 22 -4.92 7.63 11.15
C LEU A 22 -5.21 6.48 10.20
N THR A 23 -4.33 5.47 10.19
CA THR A 23 -4.60 4.21 9.50
C THR A 23 -4.25 2.97 10.33
N LEU A 24 -5.03 1.91 10.14
CA LEU A 24 -4.87 0.64 10.84
C LEU A 24 -5.39 -0.54 10.00
N ASN A 25 -4.51 -1.49 9.72
CA ASN A 25 -4.92 -2.86 9.37
C ASN A 25 -5.51 -3.51 10.63
N CYS A 26 -6.80 -3.89 10.59
CA CYS A 26 -7.55 -4.36 11.76
C CYS A 26 -7.38 -5.86 12.06
N TRP A 27 -6.77 -6.62 11.14
CA TRP A 27 -6.68 -8.07 11.22
C TRP A 27 -8.02 -8.74 11.56
N GLY A 28 -9.03 -8.43 10.75
CA GLY A 28 -10.44 -8.78 10.93
C GLY A 28 -10.91 -9.94 10.06
N LEU A 29 -10.06 -10.91 9.74
CA LEU A 29 -10.42 -12.05 8.91
C LEU A 29 -11.45 -12.95 9.61
N LEU A 30 -12.55 -13.21 8.91
CA LEU A 30 -13.60 -14.11 9.40
C LEU A 30 -13.04 -15.54 9.51
N HIS A 31 -13.28 -16.19 10.64
CA HIS A 31 -12.78 -17.54 11.02
C HIS A 31 -11.26 -17.70 11.21
N ILE A 32 -10.42 -16.77 10.74
CA ILE A 32 -8.96 -16.85 10.86
C ILE A 32 -8.46 -16.03 12.05
N SER A 33 -8.91 -14.77 12.18
CA SER A 33 -8.37 -13.87 13.18
C SER A 33 -8.90 -14.21 14.57
N ALA A 34 -7.98 -14.57 15.48
CA ALA A 34 -8.32 -14.91 16.86
C ALA A 34 -8.90 -13.70 17.60
N LEU A 35 -9.87 -13.95 18.49
CA LEU A 35 -10.50 -12.94 19.35
C LEU A 35 -10.99 -11.70 18.56
N ARG A 36 -11.45 -11.89 17.31
CA ARG A 36 -11.81 -10.81 16.40
C ARG A 36 -12.81 -9.83 17.00
N THR A 37 -13.97 -10.32 17.44
CA THR A 37 -15.07 -9.48 17.94
C THR A 37 -14.65 -8.54 19.09
N PRO A 38 -14.04 -9.00 20.19
CA PRO A 38 -13.63 -8.10 21.27
C PRO A 38 -12.51 -7.14 20.85
N ARG A 39 -11.55 -7.57 20.01
CA ARG A 39 -10.51 -6.67 19.48
C ARG A 39 -11.08 -5.56 18.64
N ILE A 40 -11.96 -5.87 17.69
CA ILE A 40 -12.62 -4.88 16.83
C ILE A 40 -13.46 -3.89 17.68
N ALA A 41 -14.19 -4.39 18.68
CA ALA A 41 -14.93 -3.53 19.60
C ALA A 41 -14.00 -2.57 20.34
N HIS A 42 -12.85 -3.05 20.82
CA HIS A 42 -11.87 -2.22 21.51
C HIS A 42 -11.16 -1.25 20.55
N ILE A 43 -10.89 -1.62 19.29
CA ILE A 43 -10.40 -0.70 18.25
C ILE A 43 -11.38 0.47 18.10
N GLY A 44 -12.68 0.19 17.99
CA GLY A 44 -13.71 1.23 17.91
C GLY A 44 -13.74 2.13 19.15
N HIS A 45 -13.57 1.54 20.35
CA HIS A 45 -13.46 2.30 21.59
C HIS A 45 -12.22 3.21 21.59
N THR A 46 -11.04 2.67 21.28
CA THR A 46 -9.79 3.45 21.20
C THR A 46 -9.95 4.63 20.25
N LEU A 47 -10.45 4.41 19.03
CA LEU A 47 -10.68 5.49 18.06
C LEU A 47 -11.64 6.57 18.58
N SER A 48 -12.62 6.21 19.41
CA SER A 48 -13.58 7.16 19.99
C SER A 48 -13.02 7.98 21.15
N THR A 49 -11.95 7.52 21.80
CA THR A 49 -11.36 8.13 22.99
C THR A 49 -9.95 8.69 22.78
N THR A 50 -9.34 8.47 21.61
CA THR A 50 -8.03 9.03 21.27
C THR A 50 -8.06 10.55 21.35
N SER A 51 -7.00 11.13 21.92
CA SER A 51 -6.79 12.58 22.00
C SER A 51 -5.41 12.95 21.42
N PRO A 52 -5.33 13.87 20.44
CA PRO A 52 -6.45 14.52 19.77
C PRO A 52 -7.30 13.51 18.95
N PRO A 53 -8.60 13.76 18.77
CA PRO A 53 -9.45 12.87 17.99
C PRO A 53 -8.98 12.84 16.53
N PRO A 54 -8.96 11.66 15.88
CA PRO A 54 -8.66 11.59 14.46
C PRO A 54 -9.78 12.27 13.66
N ASP A 55 -9.41 12.97 12.59
CA ASP A 55 -10.36 13.60 11.68
C ASP A 55 -10.71 12.66 10.51
N ILE A 56 -9.74 11.86 10.04
CA ILE A 56 -9.93 10.84 9.00
C ILE A 56 -9.23 9.55 9.42
N VAL A 57 -9.95 8.43 9.32
CA VAL A 57 -9.45 7.09 9.64
C VAL A 57 -9.62 6.16 8.45
N CYS A 58 -8.54 5.51 8.04
CA CYS A 58 -8.53 4.48 7.00
C CYS A 58 -8.25 3.11 7.61
N LEU A 59 -9.20 2.18 7.47
CA LEU A 59 -9.11 0.83 8.03
C LEU A 59 -8.96 -0.22 6.92
N GLN A 60 -8.09 -1.21 7.15
CA GLN A 60 -7.90 -2.38 6.26
C GLN A 60 -8.25 -3.68 6.99
N GLU A 61 -8.43 -4.76 6.23
CA GLU A 61 -8.82 -6.09 6.72
C GLU A 61 -10.07 -6.12 7.60
N LEU A 62 -10.98 -5.16 7.41
CA LEU A 62 -12.28 -5.12 8.06
C LEU A 62 -13.29 -5.85 7.17
N PHE A 63 -13.27 -7.19 7.15
CA PHE A 63 -13.98 -7.97 6.13
C PHE A 63 -15.49 -8.14 6.35
N THR A 64 -15.99 -7.89 7.57
CA THR A 64 -17.40 -8.13 7.88
C THR A 64 -18.16 -6.84 8.15
N GLN A 65 -19.40 -6.79 7.67
CA GLN A 65 -20.31 -5.68 7.93
C GLN A 65 -20.61 -5.51 9.43
N GLN A 66 -20.60 -6.62 10.19
CA GLN A 66 -20.79 -6.59 11.63
C GLN A 66 -19.66 -5.84 12.33
N ASP A 67 -18.41 -6.15 11.98
CA ASP A 67 -17.21 -5.53 12.55
C ASP A 67 -17.18 -4.03 12.18
N TYR A 68 -17.47 -3.68 10.93
CA TYR A 68 -17.62 -2.29 10.51
C TYR A 68 -18.71 -1.54 11.29
N ARG A 69 -19.89 -2.14 11.45
CA ARG A 69 -20.99 -1.51 12.22
C ARG A 69 -20.64 -1.35 13.70
N ALA A 70 -19.81 -2.22 14.27
CA ALA A 70 -19.35 -2.09 15.65
C ALA A 70 -18.47 -0.85 15.82
N ILE A 71 -17.47 -0.68 14.94
CA ILE A 71 -16.61 0.51 14.93
C ILE A 71 -17.45 1.77 14.68
N ARG A 72 -18.34 1.77 13.67
CA ARG A 72 -19.23 2.91 13.38
C ARG A 72 -20.07 3.35 14.58
N ARG A 73 -20.61 2.40 15.35
CA ARG A 73 -21.39 2.71 16.55
C ARG A 73 -20.54 3.38 17.63
N ALA A 74 -19.31 2.89 17.83
CA ALA A 74 -18.39 3.45 18.82
C ALA A 74 -17.91 4.87 18.42
N THR A 75 -17.59 5.09 17.15
CA THR A 75 -16.97 6.34 16.69
C THR A 75 -17.96 7.41 16.25
N ARG A 76 -19.28 7.15 16.26
CA ARG A 76 -20.30 8.03 15.65
C ARG A 76 -20.28 9.49 16.11
N GLN A 77 -19.82 9.76 17.33
CA GLN A 77 -19.79 11.11 17.89
C GLN A 77 -18.61 11.95 17.41
N VAL A 78 -17.49 11.30 17.07
CA VAL A 78 -16.25 11.97 16.63
C VAL A 78 -16.02 11.85 15.12
N LEU A 79 -16.45 10.73 14.53
CA LEU A 79 -16.35 10.39 13.11
C LEU A 79 -17.76 10.02 12.60
N PRO A 80 -18.70 10.97 12.47
CA PRO A 80 -20.08 10.69 12.10
C PRO A 80 -20.25 10.18 10.67
N TYR A 81 -19.29 10.41 9.77
CA TYR A 81 -19.35 9.93 8.39
C TYR A 81 -18.51 8.67 8.22
N GLY A 82 -19.02 7.68 7.50
CA GLY A 82 -18.27 6.46 7.28
C GLY A 82 -18.77 5.70 6.07
N LYS A 83 -17.83 5.15 5.30
CA LYS A 83 -18.08 4.33 4.12
C LYS A 83 -17.36 3.00 4.24
N TYR A 84 -18.13 1.94 4.09
CA TYR A 84 -17.63 0.58 3.86
C TYR A 84 -17.56 0.32 2.36
N TYR A 85 -16.46 -0.27 1.90
CA TYR A 85 -16.19 -0.50 0.48
C TYR A 85 -16.30 -1.99 0.15
N HIS A 86 -16.96 -2.28 -0.97
CA HIS A 86 -17.16 -3.63 -1.47
C HIS A 86 -16.26 -3.86 -2.68
N SER A 87 -15.61 -5.02 -2.73
CA SER A 87 -14.76 -5.46 -3.82
C SER A 87 -14.60 -6.98 -3.78
N GLY A 88 -14.32 -7.60 -4.93
CA GLY A 88 -14.14 -9.05 -5.04
C GLY A 88 -15.31 -9.87 -4.50
N ALA A 89 -15.08 -11.18 -4.34
CA ALA A 89 -16.03 -12.12 -3.77
C ALA A 89 -16.07 -12.08 -2.23
N PHE A 90 -14.93 -11.78 -1.59
CA PHE A 90 -14.81 -11.79 -0.11
C PHE A 90 -14.84 -10.39 0.53
N GLY A 91 -14.98 -9.32 -0.27
CA GLY A 91 -14.95 -7.94 0.21
C GLY A 91 -13.51 -7.42 0.30
N GLY A 92 -13.28 -6.16 -0.10
CA GLY A 92 -11.94 -5.53 -0.07
C GLY A 92 -11.39 -5.25 1.33
N GLY A 93 -12.23 -5.37 2.38
CA GLY A 93 -11.84 -5.12 3.77
C GLY A 93 -11.52 -3.67 4.09
N LEU A 94 -11.93 -2.72 3.23
CA LEU A 94 -11.58 -1.30 3.36
C LEU A 94 -12.76 -0.48 3.92
N ALA A 95 -12.44 0.44 4.84
CA ALA A 95 -13.37 1.44 5.32
C ALA A 95 -12.70 2.80 5.51
N ILE A 96 -13.44 3.87 5.24
CA ILE A 96 -13.03 5.25 5.55
C ILE A 96 -14.04 5.82 6.54
N LEU A 97 -13.54 6.37 7.64
CA LEU A 97 -14.32 7.14 8.62
C LEU A 97 -13.84 8.59 8.59
N SER A 98 -14.77 9.53 8.72
CA SER A 98 -14.47 10.95 8.60
C SER A 98 -15.28 11.76 9.60
N ARG A 99 -14.66 12.82 10.12
CA ARG A 99 -15.30 13.88 10.88
C ARG A 99 -16.26 14.70 10.02
N TRP A 100 -15.94 14.84 8.73
CA TRP A 100 -16.66 15.68 7.76
C TRP A 100 -17.38 14.88 6.68
N PRO A 101 -18.37 15.48 5.98
CA PRO A 101 -19.10 14.83 4.89
C PRO A 101 -18.19 14.22 3.82
N ILE A 102 -18.51 12.99 3.43
CA ILE A 102 -17.99 12.35 2.23
C ILE A 102 -18.93 12.75 1.08
N GLU A 103 -18.47 13.60 0.18
CA GLU A 103 -19.25 14.11 -0.95
C GLU A 103 -19.35 13.07 -2.08
N GLU A 104 -18.24 12.39 -2.35
CA GLU A 104 -18.11 11.39 -3.40
C GLU A 104 -17.29 10.21 -2.91
N SER A 105 -17.57 9.01 -3.43
CA SER A 105 -16.86 7.80 -3.05
C SER A 105 -16.88 6.77 -4.17
N SER A 106 -15.75 6.10 -4.39
CA SER A 106 -15.61 5.02 -5.35
C SER A 106 -14.67 3.93 -4.83
N MET A 107 -14.86 2.70 -5.29
CA MET A 107 -13.90 1.61 -5.09
C MET A 107 -13.26 1.30 -6.45
N VAL A 108 -11.96 1.56 -6.60
CA VAL A 108 -11.22 1.30 -7.83
C VAL A 108 -10.47 -0.03 -7.69
N PRO A 109 -10.88 -1.10 -8.39
CA PRO A 109 -10.16 -2.37 -8.34
C PRO A 109 -8.81 -2.25 -9.04
N TYR A 110 -7.80 -2.96 -8.53
CA TYR A 110 -6.54 -3.07 -9.25
C TYR A 110 -6.66 -4.04 -10.43
N PRO A 111 -6.00 -3.74 -11.57
CA PRO A 111 -6.06 -4.58 -12.77
C PRO A 111 -5.32 -5.92 -12.57
N LEU A 112 -4.25 -5.94 -11.76
CA LEU A 112 -3.51 -7.14 -11.38
C LEU A 112 -3.67 -7.39 -9.87
N ASN A 113 -4.25 -8.54 -9.50
CA ASN A 113 -4.75 -8.80 -8.15
C ASN A 113 -4.42 -10.20 -7.60
N GLY A 114 -3.34 -10.79 -8.08
CA GLY A 114 -2.94 -12.15 -7.74
C GLY A 114 -3.57 -13.18 -8.66
N ARG A 115 -3.68 -14.42 -8.19
CA ARG A 115 -4.06 -15.57 -9.03
C ARG A 115 -5.22 -16.36 -8.41
N PRO A 116 -6.23 -16.77 -9.19
CA PRO A 116 -7.33 -17.59 -8.68
C PRO A 116 -6.85 -18.96 -8.19
N THR A 117 -5.78 -19.50 -8.80
CA THR A 117 -5.19 -20.78 -8.41
C THR A 117 -4.48 -20.75 -7.06
N ALA A 118 -4.15 -19.57 -6.54
CA ALA A 118 -3.55 -19.38 -5.22
C ALA A 118 -4.64 -19.17 -4.16
N PHE A 119 -5.62 -20.08 -4.10
CA PHE A 119 -6.79 -19.95 -3.24
C PHE A 119 -6.48 -19.89 -1.74
N TRP A 120 -5.37 -20.49 -1.31
CA TRP A 120 -4.91 -20.42 0.09
C TRP A 120 -4.30 -19.05 0.46
N ARG A 121 -4.01 -18.18 -0.52
CA ARG A 121 -3.52 -16.82 -0.30
C ARG A 121 -4.66 -15.79 -0.24
N GLY A 122 -5.71 -15.99 -1.03
CA GLY A 122 -6.97 -15.24 -0.91
C GLY A 122 -7.02 -13.86 -1.61
N ASP A 123 -5.87 -13.23 -1.91
CA ASP A 123 -5.80 -11.87 -2.50
C ASP A 123 -6.67 -11.68 -3.76
N TRP A 124 -6.71 -12.68 -4.66
CA TRP A 124 -7.54 -12.62 -5.87
C TRP A 124 -9.04 -12.56 -5.57
N TYR A 125 -9.50 -13.30 -4.55
CA TYR A 125 -10.92 -13.37 -4.18
C TYR A 125 -11.37 -12.14 -3.38
N VAL A 126 -10.46 -11.49 -2.67
CA VAL A 126 -10.71 -10.22 -1.98
C VAL A 126 -10.87 -9.08 -2.97
N GLY A 127 -10.21 -9.15 -4.13
CA GLY A 127 -10.24 -8.10 -5.16
C GLY A 127 -9.64 -6.80 -4.63
N LYS A 128 -8.33 -6.77 -4.39
CA LYS A 128 -7.66 -5.59 -3.84
C LYS A 128 -7.83 -4.37 -4.74
N GLY A 129 -7.77 -3.18 -4.15
CA GLY A 129 -8.03 -1.93 -4.84
C GLY A 129 -7.89 -0.73 -3.92
N VAL A 130 -8.36 0.41 -4.40
CA VAL A 130 -8.29 1.70 -3.71
C VAL A 130 -9.70 2.18 -3.40
N ALA A 131 -9.98 2.35 -2.11
CA ALA A 131 -11.17 3.03 -1.62
C ALA A 131 -10.93 4.54 -1.65
N CYS A 132 -11.67 5.25 -2.50
CA CYS A 132 -11.57 6.69 -2.69
C CYS A 132 -12.71 7.41 -1.95
N ALA A 133 -12.42 8.54 -1.33
CA ALA A 133 -13.41 9.44 -0.76
C ALA A 133 -13.00 10.90 -0.94
N ARG A 134 -13.91 11.71 -1.48
CA ARG A 134 -13.78 13.17 -1.51
C ARG A 134 -14.43 13.75 -0.27
N VAL A 135 -13.63 14.34 0.62
CA VAL A 135 -14.08 14.83 1.92
C VAL A 135 -13.97 16.36 1.98
N ARG A 136 -15.08 17.03 2.31
CA ARG A 136 -15.17 18.49 2.45
C ARG A 136 -14.91 18.91 3.89
N PHE A 137 -13.72 19.43 4.18
CA PHE A 137 -13.33 19.79 5.55
C PHE A 137 -13.58 21.26 5.92
N GLY A 138 -13.98 22.10 4.96
CA GLY A 138 -14.22 23.54 5.15
C GLY A 138 -15.15 24.12 4.07
N PRO A 139 -15.53 25.40 4.18
CA PRO A 139 -16.46 26.04 3.25
C PRO A 139 -15.82 26.44 1.91
N GLY A 140 -14.50 26.52 1.84
CA GLY A 140 -13.77 26.91 0.64
C GLY A 140 -13.87 25.88 -0.48
N ALA A 141 -13.81 26.34 -1.74
CA ALA A 141 -13.79 25.45 -2.91
C ALA A 141 -12.63 24.44 -2.87
N ARG A 142 -11.50 24.85 -2.27
CA ARG A 142 -10.28 24.05 -2.09
C ARG A 142 -10.19 23.33 -0.74
N ASP A 143 -11.20 23.46 0.11
CA ASP A 143 -11.24 22.77 1.41
C ASP A 143 -11.68 21.31 1.25
N VAL A 144 -10.97 20.60 0.38
CA VAL A 144 -11.20 19.22 -0.01
C VAL A 144 -9.95 18.41 0.24
N VAL A 145 -10.12 17.27 0.89
CA VAL A 145 -9.13 16.20 0.90
C VAL A 145 -9.68 14.99 0.14
N GLU A 146 -8.90 14.52 -0.82
CA GLU A 146 -9.12 13.26 -1.53
C GLU A 146 -8.37 12.18 -0.76
N VAL A 147 -9.15 11.32 -0.11
CA VAL A 147 -8.65 10.24 0.75
C VAL A 147 -8.62 8.94 -0.04
N PHE A 148 -7.47 8.30 -0.06
CA PHE A 148 -7.24 7.02 -0.73
C PHE A 148 -6.83 5.98 0.31
N ASN A 149 -7.74 5.08 0.66
CA ASN A 149 -7.44 3.92 1.51
C ASN A 149 -7.09 2.73 0.62
N THR A 150 -5.95 2.07 0.85
CA THR A 150 -5.58 0.86 0.11
C THR A 150 -5.03 -0.24 1.02
N HIS A 151 -5.17 -1.47 0.53
CA HIS A 151 -4.43 -2.63 1.01
C HIS A 151 -3.88 -3.36 -0.23
N THR A 152 -2.60 -3.17 -0.55
CA THR A 152 -1.98 -3.74 -1.75
C THR A 152 -1.63 -5.22 -1.55
N HIS A 153 -1.25 -5.90 -2.63
CA HIS A 153 -0.97 -7.34 -2.64
C HIS A 153 0.12 -7.71 -1.64
N ALA A 154 -0.08 -8.78 -0.86
CA ALA A 154 0.89 -9.17 0.17
C ALA A 154 2.17 -9.78 -0.44
N PRO A 155 3.36 -9.54 0.15
CA PRO A 155 4.61 -10.10 -0.34
C PRO A 155 4.78 -11.54 0.17
N TYR A 156 4.10 -12.49 -0.48
CA TYR A 156 4.20 -13.91 -0.13
C TYR A 156 5.54 -14.57 -0.50
N GLU A 157 6.31 -13.93 -1.37
CA GLU A 157 7.59 -14.41 -1.90
C GLU A 157 8.62 -13.28 -1.78
N SER A 158 9.89 -13.65 -1.55
CA SER A 158 11.01 -12.72 -1.42
C SER A 158 12.13 -13.07 -2.38
N GLY A 159 12.90 -12.06 -2.80
CA GLY A 159 14.08 -12.24 -3.66
C GLY A 159 13.76 -12.29 -5.16
N PRO A 160 14.70 -12.70 -6.02
CA PRO A 160 14.62 -12.55 -7.48
C PRO A 160 13.53 -13.43 -8.14
N LYS A 161 12.90 -14.32 -7.36
CA LYS A 161 11.83 -15.23 -7.80
C LYS A 161 10.44 -14.79 -7.38
N ASP A 162 10.29 -13.61 -6.77
CA ASP A 162 8.98 -13.10 -6.37
C ASP A 162 8.09 -12.91 -7.60
N SER A 163 7.12 -13.82 -7.73
CA SER A 163 6.23 -13.86 -8.88
C SER A 163 5.06 -12.87 -8.76
N TYR A 164 4.97 -12.13 -7.66
CA TYR A 164 3.95 -11.12 -7.37
C TYR A 164 4.49 -9.69 -7.38
N ILE A 165 5.79 -9.49 -7.62
CA ILE A 165 6.36 -8.15 -7.76
C ILE A 165 5.67 -7.35 -8.88
N CYS A 166 5.32 -7.99 -10.00
CA CYS A 166 4.59 -7.36 -11.10
C CYS A 166 3.21 -6.82 -10.66
N HIS A 167 2.52 -7.56 -9.80
CA HIS A 167 1.23 -7.14 -9.23
C HIS A 167 1.43 -5.90 -8.38
N ARG A 168 2.33 -5.94 -7.40
CA ARG A 168 2.56 -4.80 -6.50
C ARG A 168 3.03 -3.54 -7.23
N THR A 169 3.87 -3.69 -8.26
CA THR A 169 4.32 -2.57 -9.09
C THR A 169 3.17 -1.97 -9.89
N ALA A 170 2.32 -2.78 -10.53
CA ALA A 170 1.14 -2.29 -11.25
C ALA A 170 0.14 -1.61 -10.30
N GLN A 171 -0.06 -2.14 -9.09
CA GLN A 171 -0.92 -1.54 -8.08
C GLN A 171 -0.40 -0.18 -7.60
N ALA A 172 0.90 -0.05 -7.36
CA ALA A 172 1.54 1.21 -7.02
C ALA A 172 1.39 2.24 -8.14
N TRP A 173 1.49 1.80 -9.40
CA TRP A 173 1.29 2.62 -10.59
C TRP A 173 -0.13 3.14 -10.71
N GLU A 174 -1.14 2.27 -10.65
CA GLU A 174 -2.54 2.68 -10.66
C GLU A 174 -2.86 3.66 -9.54
N LEU A 175 -2.39 3.38 -8.32
CA LEU A 175 -2.58 4.29 -7.19
C LEU A 175 -1.96 5.66 -7.49
N SER A 176 -0.72 5.71 -7.97
CA SER A 176 -0.02 6.97 -8.26
C SER A 176 -0.76 7.84 -9.29
N LYS A 177 -1.38 7.24 -10.31
CA LYS A 177 -2.23 7.96 -11.27
C LYS A 177 -3.43 8.62 -10.59
N LEU A 178 -4.11 7.90 -9.68
CA LEU A 178 -5.24 8.43 -8.91
C LEU A 178 -4.81 9.60 -8.00
N LEU A 179 -3.68 9.45 -7.30
CA LEU A 179 -3.12 10.49 -6.43
C LEU A 179 -2.75 11.74 -7.24
N ARG A 180 -2.08 11.57 -8.38
CA ARG A 180 -1.72 12.69 -9.27
C ARG A 180 -2.96 13.40 -9.80
N ALA A 181 -3.95 12.66 -10.30
CA ALA A 181 -5.18 13.25 -10.83
C ALA A 181 -5.93 14.08 -9.77
N ALA A 182 -5.92 13.64 -8.51
CA ALA A 182 -6.49 14.41 -7.40
C ALA A 182 -5.69 15.68 -7.08
N ALA A 183 -4.36 15.60 -7.10
CA ALA A 183 -3.50 16.76 -6.88
C ALA A 183 -3.63 17.81 -8.00
N GLU A 184 -3.77 17.39 -9.26
CA GLU A 184 -3.97 18.28 -10.43
C GLU A 184 -5.28 19.07 -10.34
N ARG A 185 -6.31 18.54 -9.65
CA ARG A 185 -7.54 19.29 -9.34
C ARG A 185 -7.31 20.37 -8.28
N GLY A 186 -6.17 20.37 -7.59
CA GLY A 186 -5.85 21.28 -6.49
C GLY A 186 -6.45 20.85 -5.16
N HIS A 187 -6.81 19.57 -5.00
CA HIS A 187 -7.25 19.02 -3.72
C HIS A 187 -6.03 18.64 -2.86
N LEU A 188 -6.18 18.65 -1.54
CA LEU A 188 -5.25 17.95 -0.66
C LEU A 188 -5.38 16.45 -0.94
N VAL A 189 -4.25 15.75 -1.08
CA VAL A 189 -4.24 14.31 -1.31
C VAL A 189 -3.72 13.62 -0.06
N ALA A 190 -4.44 12.61 0.41
CA ALA A 190 -4.01 11.77 1.53
C ALA A 190 -4.22 10.29 1.16
N ALA A 191 -3.13 9.54 0.99
CA ALA A 191 -3.18 8.09 0.76
C ALA A 191 -2.73 7.35 2.02
N LEU A 192 -3.54 6.41 2.49
CA LEU A 192 -3.35 5.72 3.76
C LEU A 192 -3.58 4.22 3.62
N GLY A 193 -2.86 3.44 4.42
CA GLY A 193 -3.18 2.02 4.62
C GLY A 193 -1.96 1.11 4.66
N ASP A 194 -2.23 -0.16 4.41
CA ASP A 194 -1.22 -1.22 4.36
C ASP A 194 -0.75 -1.39 2.92
N PHE A 195 0.42 -0.84 2.61
CA PHE A 195 0.96 -0.86 1.26
C PHE A 195 1.83 -2.09 1.00
N ASN A 196 1.97 -3.01 1.96
CA ASN A 196 2.70 -4.27 1.78
C ASN A 196 4.08 -4.10 1.11
N MET A 197 4.73 -2.96 1.36
CA MET A 197 5.97 -2.54 0.73
C MET A 197 6.91 -1.97 1.78
N LEU A 198 8.21 -2.02 1.50
CA LEU A 198 9.23 -1.45 2.37
C LEU A 198 9.60 -0.02 1.93
N PRO A 199 10.12 0.83 2.84
CA PRO A 199 10.59 2.16 2.47
C PRO A 199 11.64 2.10 1.38
N LEU A 200 11.55 3.00 0.38
CA LEU A 200 12.45 3.07 -0.76
C LEU A 200 12.50 1.84 -1.69
N SER A 201 11.61 0.86 -1.50
CA SER A 201 11.35 -0.18 -2.50
C SER A 201 10.85 0.43 -3.82
N LEU A 202 10.87 -0.36 -4.90
CA LEU A 202 10.38 0.07 -6.22
C LEU A 202 8.96 0.67 -6.15
N ALA A 203 8.03 0.00 -5.48
CA ALA A 203 6.65 0.47 -5.32
C ALA A 203 6.57 1.82 -4.56
N HIS A 204 7.35 1.97 -3.48
CA HIS A 204 7.40 3.21 -2.70
C HIS A 204 7.91 4.37 -3.55
N ARG A 205 9.04 4.18 -4.25
CA ARG A 205 9.62 5.19 -5.14
C ARG A 205 8.69 5.54 -6.29
N LEU A 206 7.98 4.57 -6.84
CA LEU A 206 7.03 4.77 -7.92
C LEU A 206 5.89 5.70 -7.46
N ILE A 207 5.33 5.48 -6.27
CA ILE A 207 4.31 6.36 -5.69
C ILE A 207 4.84 7.78 -5.49
N THR A 208 6.00 7.94 -4.84
CA THR A 208 6.54 9.26 -4.48
C THR A 208 7.14 10.02 -5.67
N SER A 209 7.43 9.34 -6.78
CA SER A 209 7.97 9.99 -7.98
C SER A 209 6.89 10.27 -9.02
N HIS A 210 5.86 9.42 -9.14
CA HIS A 210 4.82 9.57 -10.16
C HIS A 210 3.57 10.34 -9.67
N ALA A 211 3.51 10.64 -8.37
CA ALA A 211 2.50 11.52 -7.77
C ALA A 211 3.16 12.57 -6.86
N PRO A 212 2.59 13.79 -6.74
CA PRO A 212 3.13 14.85 -5.89
C PRO A 212 2.76 14.62 -4.41
N VAL A 213 3.13 13.46 -3.88
CA VAL A 213 2.90 13.06 -2.49
C VAL A 213 4.21 12.63 -1.83
N ARG A 214 4.30 12.82 -0.52
CA ARG A 214 5.47 12.48 0.29
C ARG A 214 5.08 11.53 1.41
N ASP A 215 5.99 10.62 1.73
CA ASP A 215 5.89 9.73 2.90
C ASP A 215 6.06 10.58 4.18
N VAL A 216 5.00 10.75 4.97
CA VAL A 216 5.03 11.60 6.17
C VAL A 216 6.09 11.14 7.16
N TRP A 217 6.35 9.83 7.24
CA TRP A 217 7.31 9.29 8.19
C TRP A 217 8.74 9.63 7.77
N ARG A 218 9.04 9.57 6.47
CA ARG A 218 10.38 9.92 5.97
C ARG A 218 10.67 11.40 5.91
N ILE A 219 9.65 12.26 5.93
CA ILE A 219 9.86 13.70 6.13
C ILE A 219 10.48 13.93 7.51
N LEU A 220 9.93 13.31 8.54
CA LEU A 220 10.36 13.49 9.93
C LEU A 220 11.57 12.62 10.31
N HIS A 221 11.63 11.39 9.79
CA HIS A 221 12.69 10.40 10.02
C HIS A 221 13.30 9.95 8.68
N PRO A 222 14.07 10.83 8.00
CA PRO A 222 14.62 10.55 6.67
C PRO A 222 15.53 9.31 6.65
N ASP A 223 16.14 9.02 7.80
CA ASP A 223 17.04 7.91 8.07
C ASP A 223 16.38 6.65 8.64
N SER A 224 15.04 6.58 8.71
CA SER A 224 14.31 5.39 9.16
C SER A 224 14.72 4.12 8.39
N ALA A 225 14.52 2.94 9.00
CA ALA A 225 14.92 1.65 8.43
C ALA A 225 14.31 1.40 7.03
N LEU A 226 15.08 0.74 6.16
CA LEU A 226 14.65 0.31 4.82
C LEU A 226 13.96 -1.07 4.83
N GLY A 227 13.86 -1.69 6.00
CA GLY A 227 13.25 -2.98 6.22
C GLY A 227 13.76 -3.63 7.52
N PRO A 228 13.41 -4.90 7.76
CA PRO A 228 13.97 -5.67 8.86
C PRO A 228 15.50 -5.66 8.86
N SER A 229 16.13 -5.82 10.03
CA SER A 229 17.61 -5.79 10.16
C SER A 229 18.37 -6.77 9.26
N HIS A 230 17.72 -7.86 8.84
CA HIS A 230 18.29 -8.87 7.95
C HIS A 230 18.05 -8.59 6.45
N HIS A 231 17.23 -7.60 6.12
CA HIS A 231 16.95 -7.21 4.75
C HIS A 231 18.23 -6.69 4.06
N PRO A 232 18.55 -7.08 2.81
CA PRO A 232 19.80 -6.71 2.17
C PRO A 232 20.10 -5.21 2.18
N ALA A 233 19.09 -4.38 1.88
CA ALA A 233 19.25 -2.93 1.88
C ALA A 233 19.54 -2.35 3.28
N GLU A 234 19.01 -2.95 4.35
CA GLU A 234 19.29 -2.50 5.72
C GLU A 234 20.65 -3.02 6.20
N ARG A 235 20.99 -4.27 5.89
CA ARG A 235 22.31 -4.85 6.17
C ARG A 235 23.44 -4.06 5.53
N ALA A 236 23.23 -3.58 4.30
CA ALA A 236 24.19 -2.75 3.57
C ALA A 236 24.51 -1.42 4.28
N ARG A 237 23.61 -0.93 5.15
CA ARG A 237 23.84 0.30 5.94
C ARG A 237 24.74 0.08 7.14
N GLY A 238 25.04 -1.17 7.52
CA GLY A 238 25.92 -1.51 8.64
C GLY A 238 25.43 -1.00 10.00
N ARG A 239 24.13 -0.73 10.15
CA ARG A 239 23.54 -0.20 11.39
C ARG A 239 23.38 -1.29 12.44
N ARG A 240 23.40 -0.91 13.71
CA ARG A 240 23.09 -1.81 14.83
C ARG A 240 21.66 -2.30 14.72
N VAL A 241 21.41 -3.51 15.24
CA VAL A 241 20.04 -4.03 15.35
C VAL A 241 19.23 -3.08 16.24
N PRO A 242 18.10 -2.56 15.76
CA PRO A 242 17.28 -1.64 16.53
C PRO A 242 16.60 -2.37 17.71
N SER A 243 16.34 -1.65 18.79
CA SER A 243 15.48 -2.14 19.87
C SER A 243 14.00 -2.08 19.49
N VAL A 244 13.15 -2.74 20.27
CA VAL A 244 11.67 -2.64 20.16
C VAL A 244 11.21 -1.18 20.15
N ALA A 245 11.68 -0.37 21.10
CA ALA A 245 11.31 1.04 21.19
C ALA A 245 11.85 1.87 20.03
N PHE A 246 13.09 1.63 19.61
CA PHE A 246 13.68 2.33 18.46
C PHE A 246 12.91 2.02 17.17
N ASN A 247 12.49 0.76 16.99
CA ASN A 247 11.68 0.38 15.84
C ASN A 247 10.33 1.12 15.81
N LEU A 248 9.67 1.30 16.96
CA LEU A 248 8.40 2.03 17.04
C LEU A 248 8.58 3.54 16.83
N ARG A 249 9.59 4.14 17.48
CA ARG A 249 9.77 5.60 17.53
C ARG A 249 10.48 6.18 16.31
N GLU A 250 11.55 5.55 15.85
CA GLU A 250 12.39 6.08 14.77
C GLU A 250 12.08 5.42 13.43
N ASN A 251 11.99 4.08 13.41
CA ASN A 251 11.78 3.35 12.15
C ASN A 251 10.31 3.34 11.69
N GLY A 252 9.36 3.60 12.59
CA GLY A 252 7.93 3.54 12.31
C GLY A 252 7.44 2.12 12.04
N ALA A 253 8.03 1.12 12.69
CA ALA A 253 7.68 -0.28 12.49
C ALA A 253 6.28 -0.57 13.03
N THR A 254 5.36 -0.84 12.11
CA THR A 254 3.95 -1.12 12.40
C THR A 254 3.64 -2.60 12.45
N SER A 255 4.46 -3.42 11.77
CA SER A 255 4.30 -4.87 11.71
C SER A 255 5.57 -5.58 12.16
N ASN A 256 5.40 -6.84 12.59
CA ASN A 256 6.49 -7.72 13.03
C ASN A 256 7.34 -7.24 14.22
N ASN A 257 6.93 -6.17 14.89
CA ASN A 257 7.61 -5.70 16.09
C ASN A 257 7.50 -6.74 17.23
N ALA A 258 8.58 -6.96 17.98
CA ALA A 258 8.62 -8.01 19.00
C ALA A 258 7.64 -7.81 20.17
N SER A 259 7.13 -6.59 20.38
CA SER A 259 6.08 -6.31 21.38
C SER A 259 4.67 -6.72 20.92
N ASN A 260 4.47 -7.02 19.63
CA ASN A 260 3.18 -7.45 19.10
C ASN A 260 2.91 -8.93 19.42
N THR A 261 1.84 -9.21 20.18
CA THR A 261 1.56 -10.55 20.70
C THR A 261 1.24 -11.58 19.63
N TRP A 262 0.83 -11.15 18.43
CA TRP A 262 0.53 -12.04 17.30
C TRP A 262 1.79 -12.59 16.62
N ARG A 263 2.95 -12.03 16.94
CA ARG A 263 4.26 -12.44 16.41
C ARG A 263 5.08 -13.27 17.38
N TRP A 264 4.58 -13.41 18.61
CA TRP A 264 5.18 -14.22 19.65
C TRP A 264 5.20 -15.71 19.30
N ASN A 265 6.18 -16.43 19.83
CA ASN A 265 6.26 -17.88 19.66
C ASN A 265 5.21 -18.62 20.50
N LYS A 266 5.10 -19.94 20.32
CA LYS A 266 4.10 -20.77 21.02
C LYS A 266 4.23 -20.68 22.54
N ASN A 267 5.45 -20.64 23.07
CA ASN A 267 5.69 -20.59 24.51
C ASN A 267 5.22 -19.28 25.13
N GLN A 268 5.55 -18.14 24.51
CA GLN A 268 5.08 -16.82 24.93
C GLN A 268 3.56 -16.71 24.89
N ARG A 269 2.92 -17.20 23.82
CA ARG A 269 1.46 -17.21 23.73
C ARG A 269 0.81 -18.12 24.77
N ASN A 270 1.44 -19.24 25.12
CA ASN A 270 0.95 -20.11 26.18
C ASN A 270 1.05 -19.42 27.55
N LYS A 271 2.16 -18.72 27.84
CA LYS A 271 2.32 -17.93 29.06
C LYS A 271 1.25 -16.82 29.17
N LEU A 272 0.98 -16.12 28.07
CA LEU A 272 -0.10 -15.14 28.00
C LEU A 272 -1.46 -15.74 28.33
N ARG A 273 -1.75 -16.93 27.80
CA ARG A 273 -3.00 -17.67 28.10
C ARG A 273 -3.09 -18.15 29.55
N SER A 274 -1.96 -18.40 30.21
CA SER A 274 -1.92 -18.74 31.64
C SER A 274 -1.98 -17.51 32.56
N GLY A 275 -2.16 -16.30 32.01
CA GLY A 275 -2.31 -15.06 32.79
C GLY A 275 -1.00 -14.32 33.07
N ASP A 276 0.13 -14.75 32.52
CA ASP A 276 1.39 -13.99 32.58
C ASP A 276 1.39 -12.94 31.45
N PRO A 277 1.36 -11.64 31.76
CA PRO A 277 1.35 -10.60 30.73
C PRO A 277 2.55 -10.69 29.80
N CYS A 278 3.69 -11.28 30.17
CA CYS A 278 4.90 -11.30 29.33
C CYS A 278 5.28 -9.88 28.86
N ALA A 279 5.68 -9.02 29.80
CA ALA A 279 6.20 -7.71 29.45
C ALA A 279 7.43 -7.85 28.55
N VAL A 280 7.51 -7.03 27.51
CA VAL A 280 8.66 -7.00 26.59
C VAL A 280 9.47 -5.76 26.94
N ASP A 281 10.73 -5.95 27.30
CA ASP A 281 11.65 -4.84 27.57
C ASP A 281 11.79 -3.98 26.30
N PRO A 282 11.52 -2.66 26.37
CA PRO A 282 11.67 -1.72 25.26
C PRO A 282 13.05 -1.77 24.58
N ASP A 283 14.11 -2.15 25.31
CA ASP A 283 15.48 -2.24 24.81
C ASP A 283 15.83 -3.59 24.18
N THR A 284 14.89 -4.55 24.18
CA THR A 284 15.07 -5.85 23.52
C THR A 284 15.41 -5.66 22.04
N PRO A 285 16.47 -6.30 21.51
CA PRO A 285 16.77 -6.28 20.08
C PRO A 285 15.61 -6.84 19.24
N ASP A 286 15.16 -6.07 18.24
CA ASP A 286 14.07 -6.44 17.35
C ASP A 286 14.54 -6.51 15.91
N HIS A 287 14.81 -7.74 15.47
CA HIS A 287 15.34 -8.03 14.15
C HIS A 287 14.29 -7.97 13.02
N ARG A 288 13.00 -8.00 13.36
CA ARG A 288 11.90 -8.29 12.42
C ARG A 288 10.95 -7.12 12.22
N GLY A 289 10.93 -6.14 13.13
CA GLY A 289 10.14 -4.93 12.98
C GLY A 289 10.30 -4.30 11.59
N GLN A 290 9.18 -3.98 10.95
CA GLN A 290 9.15 -3.36 9.63
C GLN A 290 7.98 -2.40 9.48
N ARG A 291 8.19 -1.35 8.70
CA ARG A 291 7.15 -0.40 8.31
C ARG A 291 6.55 -0.81 6.98
N ILE A 292 5.26 -1.13 6.99
CA ILE A 292 4.49 -1.48 5.79
C ILE A 292 3.17 -0.70 5.69
N ASP A 293 2.76 -0.04 6.78
CA ASP A 293 1.63 0.88 6.80
C ASP A 293 2.13 2.32 6.62
N TYR A 294 1.45 3.10 5.77
CA TYR A 294 1.90 4.43 5.36
C TYR A 294 0.79 5.45 5.37
N ILE A 295 1.21 6.72 5.51
CA ILE A 295 0.44 7.89 5.16
C ILE A 295 1.29 8.69 4.17
N PHE A 296 0.76 8.92 2.96
CA PHE A 296 1.33 9.79 1.95
C PHE A 296 0.46 11.02 1.80
N VAL A 297 1.07 12.20 1.73
CA VAL A 297 0.33 13.47 1.63
C VAL A 297 0.91 14.40 0.57
N SER A 298 0.05 15.14 -0.12
CA SER A 298 0.46 16.34 -0.86
C SER A 298 0.42 17.57 0.05
N THR A 299 0.90 18.71 -0.43
CA THR A 299 0.82 19.98 0.29
C THR A 299 -0.50 20.72 0.04
N GLY A 300 -1.39 20.19 -0.81
CA GLY A 300 -2.61 20.89 -1.27
C GLY A 300 -2.32 22.19 -2.04
N HIS A 301 -1.05 22.46 -2.36
CA HIS A 301 -0.57 23.64 -3.06
C HIS A 301 -0.04 23.23 -4.43
N PHE A 302 -0.60 23.80 -5.51
CA PHE A 302 -0.15 23.53 -6.88
C PHE A 302 0.53 24.78 -7.48
N PRO A 303 1.85 24.76 -7.70
CA PRO A 303 2.62 25.96 -8.10
C PRO A 303 2.22 26.55 -9.45
N SER A 304 1.65 25.76 -10.37
CA SER A 304 1.33 26.24 -11.73
C SER A 304 0.20 27.28 -11.80
N ARG A 305 -0.41 27.63 -10.65
CA ARG A 305 -1.52 28.57 -10.54
C ARG A 305 -1.19 29.88 -9.83
N THR A 306 -0.04 29.99 -9.17
CA THR A 306 0.40 31.26 -8.57
C THR A 306 0.97 32.15 -9.66
N ARG A 307 0.32 33.29 -9.93
CA ARG A 307 0.85 34.28 -10.87
C ARG A 307 2.10 34.93 -10.28
N VAL A 308 3.03 35.34 -11.14
CA VAL A 308 4.19 36.16 -10.73
C VAL A 308 3.66 37.42 -10.03
N GLY A 309 3.97 37.58 -8.74
CA GLY A 309 3.54 38.71 -7.90
C GLY A 309 2.43 38.41 -6.87
N GLU A 310 1.86 37.21 -6.84
CA GLU A 310 0.94 36.81 -5.75
C GLU A 310 1.70 36.33 -4.50
N ALA A 311 1.20 36.69 -3.32
CA ALA A 311 1.71 36.20 -2.04
C ALA A 311 1.66 34.66 -2.01
N ALA A 312 2.68 34.03 -1.43
CA ALA A 312 2.79 32.58 -1.38
C ALA A 312 1.58 31.98 -0.63
N ALA A 313 0.77 31.18 -1.34
CA ALA A 313 -0.46 30.63 -0.79
C ALA A 313 -0.17 29.58 0.30
N PRO A 314 -0.98 29.52 1.38
CA PRO A 314 -0.80 28.54 2.43
C PRO A 314 -0.93 27.11 1.88
N GLY A 315 -0.24 26.18 2.54
CA GLY A 315 -0.26 24.76 2.20
C GLY A 315 -0.16 23.89 3.44
N TRP A 316 -0.43 22.60 3.27
CA TRP A 316 -0.36 21.61 4.33
C TRP A 316 1.06 21.07 4.47
N VAL A 317 1.57 21.10 5.70
CA VAL A 317 2.88 20.54 6.07
C VAL A 317 2.70 19.46 7.12
N VAL A 318 3.63 18.51 7.17
CA VAL A 318 3.66 17.46 8.19
C VAL A 318 4.19 18.05 9.49
N ASP A 319 3.38 17.96 10.54
CA ASP A 319 3.70 18.46 11.88
C ASP A 319 4.24 17.34 12.78
N SER A 320 3.60 16.17 12.75
CA SER A 320 4.04 15.00 13.52
C SER A 320 3.57 13.69 12.88
N ALA A 321 4.27 12.60 13.20
CA ALA A 321 3.87 11.23 12.90
C ALA A 321 4.25 10.31 14.06
N SER A 322 3.43 9.30 14.35
CA SER A 322 3.68 8.34 15.43
C SER A 322 3.04 6.97 15.16
N VAL A 323 3.66 5.92 15.69
CA VAL A 323 3.05 4.58 15.77
C VAL A 323 2.19 4.55 17.03
N THR A 324 0.89 4.29 16.87
CA THR A 324 -0.10 4.31 17.94
C THR A 324 -0.81 2.96 18.07
N MET A 325 -1.71 2.85 19.04
CA MET A 325 -2.43 1.59 19.34
C MET A 325 -1.49 0.40 19.64
N THR A 326 -0.34 0.69 20.25
CA THR A 326 0.65 -0.30 20.69
C THR A 326 0.25 -1.02 21.99
N ASN A 327 -0.66 -0.42 22.74
CA ASN A 327 -1.24 -1.00 23.94
C ASN A 327 -2.03 -2.28 23.64
N ARG A 328 -2.04 -3.19 24.61
CA ARG A 328 -2.81 -4.43 24.53
C ARG A 328 -4.25 -4.19 24.96
N HIS A 329 -5.15 -5.07 24.52
CA HIS A 329 -6.50 -5.12 25.03
C HIS A 329 -6.45 -5.29 26.57
N PRO A 330 -7.19 -4.49 27.34
CA PRO A 330 -7.10 -4.46 28.81
C PRO A 330 -7.39 -5.83 29.45
N ASP A 331 -8.45 -6.50 28.98
CA ASP A 331 -8.85 -7.80 29.57
C ASP A 331 -8.17 -9.02 28.92
N LEU A 332 -7.84 -8.93 27.62
CA LEU A 332 -7.33 -10.07 26.86
C LEU A 332 -5.80 -10.10 26.79
N HIS A 333 -5.15 -8.99 27.15
CA HIS A 333 -3.70 -8.78 27.12
C HIS A 333 -3.02 -9.10 25.77
N VAL A 334 -3.79 -9.15 24.67
CA VAL A 334 -3.28 -9.29 23.30
C VAL A 334 -3.25 -7.95 22.58
N SER A 335 -2.36 -7.79 21.60
CA SER A 335 -2.37 -6.67 20.66
C SER A 335 -3.71 -6.59 19.92
N LEU A 336 -4.18 -5.38 19.63
CA LEU A 336 -5.48 -5.17 18.99
C LEU A 336 -5.52 -5.65 17.54
N SER A 337 -4.39 -5.62 16.86
CA SER A 337 -4.17 -6.16 15.52
C SER A 337 -2.75 -6.73 15.42
N ASP A 338 -2.46 -7.53 14.39
CA ASP A 338 -1.09 -7.93 14.07
C ASP A 338 -0.26 -6.79 13.45
N HIS A 339 -0.91 -5.63 13.27
CA HIS A 339 -0.33 -4.32 12.97
C HIS A 339 -0.59 -3.32 14.11
N TYR A 340 0.26 -2.29 14.19
CA TYR A 340 0.01 -1.07 14.94
C TYR A 340 -0.47 0.04 14.02
N ALA A 341 -1.17 1.03 14.55
CA ALA A 341 -1.69 2.14 13.77
C ALA A 341 -0.59 3.14 13.44
N VAL A 342 -0.71 3.82 12.30
CA VAL A 342 0.09 5.02 11.98
C VAL A 342 -0.82 6.22 12.12
N GLN A 343 -0.38 7.23 12.86
CA GLN A 343 -1.05 8.52 12.98
C GLN A 343 -0.12 9.63 12.50
N ALA A 344 -0.68 10.61 11.81
CA ALA A 344 0.02 11.82 11.42
C ALA A 344 -0.87 13.05 11.58
N THR A 345 -0.25 14.17 11.97
CA THR A 345 -0.92 15.48 12.03
C THR A 345 -0.33 16.37 10.94
N LEU A 346 -1.21 16.91 10.11
CA LEU A 346 -0.86 17.98 9.18
C LEU A 346 -1.24 19.33 9.80
N ARG A 347 -0.47 20.36 9.51
CA ARG A 347 -0.74 21.74 9.89
C ARG A 347 -0.81 22.61 8.64
N LEU A 348 -1.77 23.53 8.62
CA LEU A 348 -1.83 24.56 7.59
C LEU A 348 -0.75 25.61 7.89
N HIS A 349 0.18 25.78 6.96
CA HIS A 349 1.33 26.67 7.08
C HIS A 349 1.30 27.75 6.01
N THR A 350 1.58 28.99 6.41
CA THR A 350 1.70 30.13 5.51
C THR A 350 3.18 30.43 5.33
N PRO A 351 3.71 30.39 4.09
CA PRO A 351 5.13 30.62 3.83
C PRO A 351 5.60 31.99 4.31
N SER A 352 6.83 32.07 4.79
CA SER A 352 7.48 33.34 5.11
C SER A 352 7.66 34.20 3.84
N PRO A 353 7.51 35.54 3.91
CA PRO A 353 7.78 36.41 2.77
C PRO A 353 9.26 36.32 2.36
N SER A 354 9.52 35.86 1.14
CA SER A 354 10.87 35.76 0.60
C SER A 354 11.54 37.14 0.58
N THR A 355 12.60 37.32 1.36
CA THR A 355 13.45 38.52 1.31
C THR A 355 14.31 38.46 0.05
N THR A 356 13.74 38.76 -1.11
CA THR A 356 14.52 38.98 -2.33
C THR A 356 15.26 40.30 -2.20
N GLY A 357 16.54 40.24 -1.85
CA GLY A 357 17.42 41.41 -1.82
C GLY A 357 18.76 41.17 -1.15
N GLN A 358 19.60 40.29 -1.70
CA GLN A 358 21.06 40.47 -1.83
C GLN A 358 21.69 39.22 -2.46
N ASP A 359 22.04 39.31 -3.74
CA ASP A 359 23.03 38.44 -4.36
C ASP A 359 24.40 38.70 -3.69
N GLY A 360 24.74 37.87 -2.70
CA GLY A 360 26.11 37.72 -2.19
C GLY A 360 26.80 36.53 -2.86
N PRO A 361 28.14 36.52 -3.01
CA PRO A 361 28.83 35.54 -3.84
C PRO A 361 28.56 34.10 -3.39
N GLN A 362 28.10 33.26 -4.31
CA GLN A 362 27.93 31.83 -4.10
C GLN A 362 29.27 31.19 -3.75
N THR A 363 29.49 30.87 -2.48
CA THR A 363 30.55 29.98 -2.03
C THR A 363 30.23 28.56 -2.53
N PRO A 364 31.15 27.82 -3.18
CA PRO A 364 30.85 26.51 -3.74
C PRO A 364 30.42 25.54 -2.65
N SER A 365 29.24 24.94 -2.86
CA SER A 365 28.68 23.91 -2.00
C SER A 365 29.62 22.70 -1.95
N ARG A 366 29.97 22.27 -0.73
CA ARG A 366 30.66 21.00 -0.46
C ARG A 366 29.89 19.85 -1.12
N PRO A 367 30.57 18.86 -1.71
CA PRO A 367 29.90 17.75 -2.38
C PRO A 367 29.04 16.98 -1.37
N ALA A 368 27.83 16.63 -1.81
CA ALA A 368 26.91 15.79 -1.08
C ALA A 368 27.63 14.51 -0.60
N SER A 369 27.40 14.14 0.66
CA SER A 369 27.92 12.91 1.25
C SER A 369 27.65 11.71 0.34
N ALA A 370 28.64 10.83 0.18
CA ALA A 370 28.62 9.64 -0.69
C ALA A 370 27.40 8.71 -0.50
N SER A 371 26.65 8.86 0.61
CA SER A 371 25.40 8.13 0.89
C SER A 371 24.26 8.42 -0.10
N THR A 372 24.17 9.63 -0.69
CA THR A 372 23.10 9.98 -1.64
C THR A 372 23.38 9.53 -3.08
N SER A 373 24.64 9.28 -3.43
CA SER A 373 25.02 8.74 -4.74
C SER A 373 24.63 7.26 -4.89
N ALA A 374 24.83 6.45 -3.83
CA ALA A 374 24.42 5.04 -3.81
C ALA A 374 22.88 4.86 -3.80
N LEU A 375 22.13 5.87 -3.37
CA LEU A 375 20.67 5.90 -3.42
C LEU A 375 20.11 6.15 -4.85
N ARG A 376 20.92 6.73 -5.75
CA ARG A 376 20.55 7.01 -7.15
C ARG A 376 20.85 5.86 -8.11
N SER A 377 21.70 4.90 -7.74
CA SER A 377 22.25 3.88 -8.65
C SER A 377 21.38 2.64 -8.88
N GLY A 378 20.06 2.67 -8.56
CA GLY A 378 19.08 1.71 -9.11
C GLY A 378 19.16 0.25 -8.63
N ALA A 379 20.23 -0.21 -7.97
CA ALA A 379 20.39 -1.62 -7.64
C ALA A 379 19.53 -2.07 -6.44
N TYR A 380 18.24 -2.39 -6.66
CA TYR A 380 17.37 -3.03 -5.67
C TYR A 380 16.93 -4.45 -6.06
N LEU A 381 17.32 -4.93 -7.25
CA LEU A 381 17.02 -6.28 -7.72
C LEU A 381 18.25 -7.20 -7.90
N ALA A 382 19.47 -6.72 -7.67
CA ALA A 382 20.70 -7.52 -7.76
C ALA A 382 21.37 -7.68 -6.38
N PRO A 383 21.71 -8.89 -5.92
CA PRO A 383 22.73 -9.09 -4.91
C PRO A 383 24.10 -8.93 -5.59
N ASP A 384 25.08 -8.44 -4.84
CA ASP A 384 26.51 -8.42 -5.16
C ASP A 384 27.04 -7.21 -5.95
N SER A 385 27.55 -6.21 -5.21
CA SER A 385 28.82 -5.53 -5.51
C SER A 385 29.31 -4.72 -4.29
N PRO A 386 30.63 -4.72 -3.98
CA PRO A 386 31.16 -4.23 -2.71
C PRO A 386 31.55 -2.76 -2.77
N THR A 387 31.34 -2.01 -1.68
CA THR A 387 32.02 -0.73 -1.46
C THR A 387 32.65 -0.67 -0.08
N THR A 388 33.95 -0.37 -0.11
CA THR A 388 34.91 -0.37 0.99
C THR A 388 34.62 0.76 1.99
N SER A 389 34.69 0.44 3.28
CA SER A 389 34.45 1.35 4.40
C SER A 389 35.69 2.16 4.79
N THR A 390 35.51 3.44 5.10
CA THR A 390 36.38 4.19 6.01
C THR A 390 35.54 4.75 7.15
N SER A 391 35.93 4.39 8.37
CA SER A 391 35.33 4.76 9.65
C SER A 391 35.77 6.14 10.12
N SER A 392 34.84 6.95 10.61
CA SER A 392 35.15 8.01 11.58
C SER A 392 33.93 8.35 12.44
N SER A 393 34.23 8.58 13.72
CA SER A 393 33.41 8.62 14.93
C SER A 393 32.53 9.86 15.12
N ASP A 394 31.52 9.66 15.99
CA ASP A 394 30.92 10.60 16.97
C ASP A 394 30.80 12.07 16.58
N ASN A 395 29.63 12.43 16.03
CA ASN A 395 28.97 13.72 16.25
C ASN A 395 27.45 13.53 16.18
N PRO A 396 26.65 14.25 16.99
CA PRO A 396 25.19 14.24 16.85
C PRO A 396 24.80 14.81 15.48
N PRO A 397 23.85 14.19 14.75
CA PRO A 397 23.48 14.65 13.43
C PRO A 397 22.79 16.02 13.52
N PRO A 398 23.08 16.95 12.59
CA PRO A 398 22.31 18.19 12.48
C PRO A 398 20.85 17.88 12.14
N ALA A 399 19.91 18.71 12.60
CA ALA A 399 18.49 18.59 12.29
C ALA A 399 18.26 18.45 10.77
N PRO A 400 17.41 17.52 10.32
CA PRO A 400 17.23 17.26 8.90
C PRO A 400 16.65 18.48 8.18
N LEU A 401 17.25 18.86 7.05
CA LEU A 401 16.82 19.98 6.18
C LEU A 401 15.34 19.93 5.72
N ASP A 402 14.66 18.79 5.88
CA ASP A 402 13.26 18.56 5.49
C ASP A 402 12.23 18.82 6.62
N SER A 403 12.65 19.13 7.85
CA SER A 403 11.73 19.44 8.95
C SER A 403 11.24 20.89 8.96
N ASP A 404 11.89 21.79 8.20
CA ASP A 404 11.46 23.17 8.06
C ASP A 404 10.11 23.26 7.31
N PRO A 405 9.06 23.86 7.90
CA PRO A 405 7.76 24.03 7.25
C PRO A 405 7.82 24.72 5.88
N ASP A 406 8.69 25.71 5.70
CA ASP A 406 8.85 26.39 4.41
C ASP A 406 9.46 25.44 3.35
N ALA A 407 10.51 24.69 3.72
CA ALA A 407 11.09 23.67 2.85
C ALA A 407 10.09 22.58 2.42
N GLN A 408 9.18 22.17 3.32
CA GLN A 408 8.14 21.19 3.00
C GLN A 408 7.19 21.67 1.88
N LEU A 409 6.89 22.96 1.80
CA LEU A 409 6.07 23.56 0.75
C LEU A 409 6.82 23.71 -0.58
N HIS A 410 8.14 23.90 -0.52
CA HIS A 410 9.00 24.05 -1.70
C HIS A 410 9.41 22.72 -2.35
N TYR A 411 9.22 21.59 -1.67
CA TYR A 411 9.51 20.26 -2.23
C TYR A 411 8.82 20.03 -3.57
N SER A 412 7.56 20.48 -3.73
CA SER A 412 6.79 20.34 -4.98
C SER A 412 7.37 21.15 -6.16
N ARG A 413 8.30 22.08 -5.92
CA ARG A 413 8.86 22.98 -6.94
C ARG A 413 10.20 22.51 -7.52
N SER A 414 10.89 21.57 -6.85
CA SER A 414 12.33 21.33 -7.05
C SER A 414 12.70 19.93 -7.56
N GLN A 415 11.76 18.98 -7.67
CA GLN A 415 12.04 17.67 -8.27
C GLN A 415 11.31 17.47 -9.59
N ASP A 416 12.08 17.15 -10.62
CA ASP A 416 11.60 16.43 -11.80
C ASP A 416 10.96 15.12 -11.31
N THR A 417 9.63 15.05 -11.37
CA THR A 417 8.78 13.94 -10.94
C THR A 417 8.85 12.74 -11.90
N SER A 418 10.07 12.35 -12.29
CA SER A 418 10.29 11.22 -13.19
C SER A 418 11.19 10.18 -12.53
N LEU A 419 10.83 8.91 -12.70
CA LEU A 419 11.69 7.82 -12.28
C LEU A 419 12.95 7.82 -13.16
N PRO A 420 14.13 7.43 -12.62
CA PRO A 420 15.33 7.28 -13.42
C PRO A 420 15.10 6.32 -14.60
N LEU A 421 15.61 6.65 -15.79
CA LEU A 421 15.40 5.86 -17.01
C LEU A 421 15.68 4.36 -16.86
N PRO A 422 16.77 3.91 -16.20
CA PRO A 422 17.04 2.48 -16.02
C PRO A 422 15.95 1.74 -15.23
N LEU A 423 15.22 2.44 -14.36
CA LEU A 423 14.16 1.84 -13.55
C LEU A 423 12.93 1.50 -14.41
N TYR A 424 12.64 2.28 -15.46
CA TYR A 424 11.60 1.91 -16.43
C TYR A 424 11.99 0.62 -17.16
N ASP A 425 13.26 0.44 -17.51
CA ASP A 425 13.75 -0.80 -18.13
C ASP A 425 13.61 -2.02 -17.21
N GLU A 426 13.89 -1.84 -15.92
CA GLU A 426 13.65 -2.89 -14.91
C GLU A 426 12.17 -3.28 -14.82
N ILE A 427 11.26 -2.29 -14.85
CA ILE A 427 9.81 -2.52 -14.83
C ILE A 427 9.38 -3.26 -16.11
N LEU A 428 9.84 -2.83 -17.28
CA LEU A 428 9.52 -3.50 -18.55
C LEU A 428 10.03 -4.94 -18.59
N SER A 429 11.26 -5.19 -18.14
CA SER A 429 11.82 -6.54 -18.02
C SER A 429 11.01 -7.42 -17.05
N MET A 430 10.54 -6.85 -15.94
CA MET A 430 9.64 -7.53 -15.00
C MET A 430 8.30 -7.88 -15.66
N ILE A 431 7.70 -6.96 -16.41
CA ILE A 431 6.45 -7.19 -17.15
C ILE A 431 6.64 -8.31 -18.17
N HIS A 432 7.68 -8.27 -19.01
CA HIS A 432 7.95 -9.31 -20.02
C HIS A 432 8.13 -10.69 -19.42
N ARG A 433 8.87 -10.80 -18.31
CA ARG A 433 9.06 -12.08 -17.58
C ARG A 433 7.72 -12.62 -17.07
N TYR A 434 6.87 -11.76 -16.54
CA TYR A 434 5.56 -12.17 -16.04
C TYR A 434 4.59 -12.53 -17.19
N THR A 435 4.54 -11.73 -18.26
CA THR A 435 3.76 -12.01 -19.48
C THR A 435 4.12 -13.37 -20.09
N ALA A 436 5.42 -13.69 -20.22
CA ALA A 436 5.87 -14.97 -20.74
C ALA A 436 5.42 -16.16 -19.86
N ARG A 437 5.37 -15.96 -18.54
CA ARG A 437 4.83 -16.95 -17.59
C ARG A 437 3.33 -17.14 -17.82
N GLU A 438 2.55 -16.07 -17.90
CA GLU A 438 1.09 -16.15 -18.05
C GLU A 438 0.70 -16.78 -19.39
N GLN A 439 1.37 -16.43 -20.49
CA GLN A 439 1.15 -17.07 -21.80
C GLN A 439 1.41 -18.58 -21.74
N ARG A 440 2.48 -19.00 -21.06
CA ARG A 440 2.79 -20.42 -20.87
C ARG A 440 1.69 -21.11 -20.04
N GLN A 441 1.24 -20.49 -18.96
CA GLN A 441 0.17 -21.03 -18.12
C GLN A 441 -1.17 -21.13 -18.88
N GLN A 442 -1.52 -20.11 -19.66
CA GLN A 442 -2.71 -20.11 -20.49
C GLN A 442 -2.70 -21.26 -21.50
N ARG A 443 -1.59 -21.44 -22.22
CA ARG A 443 -1.42 -22.52 -23.21
C ARG A 443 -1.55 -23.89 -22.57
N TRP A 444 -0.81 -24.17 -21.49
CA TRP A 444 -0.84 -25.48 -20.84
C TRP A 444 -2.20 -25.81 -20.22
N ARG A 445 -2.90 -24.84 -19.64
CA ARG A 445 -4.25 -25.04 -19.10
C ARG A 445 -5.29 -25.23 -20.20
N GLY A 446 -5.15 -24.52 -21.32
CA GLY A 446 -5.95 -24.76 -22.52
C GLY A 446 -5.74 -26.18 -23.07
N ILE A 447 -4.49 -26.64 -23.19
CA ILE A 447 -4.17 -28.01 -23.58
C ILE A 447 -4.78 -29.03 -22.60
N HIS A 448 -4.65 -28.78 -21.30
CA HIS A 448 -5.24 -29.66 -20.28
C HIS A 448 -6.76 -29.80 -20.42
N PHE A 449 -7.48 -28.71 -20.75
CA PHE A 449 -8.90 -28.76 -21.06
C PHE A 449 -9.20 -29.71 -22.24
N TYR A 450 -8.56 -29.51 -23.40
CA TYR A 450 -8.82 -30.33 -24.58
C TYR A 450 -8.45 -31.80 -24.37
N VAL A 451 -7.33 -32.07 -23.69
CA VAL A 451 -6.93 -33.44 -23.33
C VAL A 451 -7.96 -34.06 -22.38
N SER A 452 -8.45 -33.33 -21.39
CA SER A 452 -9.47 -33.82 -20.46
C SER A 452 -10.78 -34.17 -21.17
N VAL A 453 -11.21 -33.37 -22.14
CA VAL A 453 -12.38 -33.67 -22.99
C VAL A 453 -12.17 -34.93 -23.81
N ALA A 454 -11.00 -35.08 -24.45
CA ALA A 454 -10.68 -36.27 -25.26
C ALA A 454 -10.64 -37.55 -24.41
N VAL A 455 -9.99 -37.49 -23.23
CA VAL A 455 -9.94 -38.61 -22.27
C VAL A 455 -11.35 -38.95 -21.78
N TRP A 456 -12.18 -37.94 -21.49
CA TRP A 456 -13.55 -38.17 -21.05
C TRP A 456 -14.39 -38.88 -22.12
N ILE A 457 -14.32 -38.43 -23.38
CA ILE A 457 -14.98 -39.10 -24.51
C ILE A 457 -14.47 -40.54 -24.67
N ALA A 458 -13.16 -40.76 -24.61
CA ALA A 458 -12.57 -42.09 -24.70
C ALA A 458 -13.05 -43.01 -23.57
N CYS A 459 -13.17 -42.51 -22.34
CA CYS A 459 -13.73 -43.27 -21.22
C CYS A 459 -15.22 -43.59 -21.41
N LEU A 460 -16.03 -42.69 -21.97
CA LEU A 460 -17.43 -42.98 -22.29
C LEU A 460 -17.56 -44.08 -23.34
N VAL A 461 -16.71 -44.06 -24.37
CA VAL A 461 -16.65 -45.14 -25.36
C VAL A 461 -16.22 -46.45 -24.68
N ALA A 462 -15.20 -46.42 -23.81
CA ALA A 462 -14.74 -47.61 -23.09
C ALA A 462 -15.83 -48.19 -22.16
N VAL A 463 -16.66 -47.34 -21.55
CA VAL A 463 -17.81 -47.75 -20.73
C VAL A 463 -18.79 -48.58 -21.56
N TRP A 464 -19.05 -48.20 -22.81
CA TRP A 464 -19.93 -48.95 -23.72
C TRP A 464 -19.49 -50.40 -23.93
N PHE A 465 -18.18 -50.66 -23.89
CA PHE A 465 -17.60 -51.98 -24.09
C PHE A 465 -17.21 -52.69 -22.77
N SER A 466 -17.52 -52.10 -21.61
CA SER A 466 -17.11 -52.66 -20.33
C SER A 466 -18.02 -53.83 -19.91
N PRO A 467 -17.48 -55.05 -19.70
CA PRO A 467 -18.28 -56.21 -19.31
C PRO A 467 -18.65 -56.21 -17.82
N ARG A 468 -18.08 -55.30 -17.01
CA ARG A 468 -18.27 -55.25 -15.55
C ARG A 468 -18.75 -53.88 -15.11
N ASN A 469 -19.88 -53.84 -14.40
CA ASN A 469 -20.50 -52.59 -13.94
C ASN A 469 -19.59 -51.74 -13.06
N PHE A 470 -18.76 -52.35 -12.20
CA PHE A 470 -17.85 -51.58 -11.34
C PHE A 470 -16.74 -50.88 -12.15
N VAL A 471 -16.29 -51.47 -13.26
CA VAL A 471 -15.28 -50.87 -14.14
C VAL A 471 -15.88 -49.67 -14.86
N ALA A 472 -17.10 -49.80 -15.36
CA ALA A 472 -17.85 -48.70 -15.96
C ALA A 472 -18.02 -47.54 -14.97
N PHE A 473 -18.44 -47.84 -13.73
CA PHE A 473 -18.59 -46.83 -12.68
C PHE A 473 -17.28 -46.08 -12.39
N ILE A 474 -16.16 -46.79 -12.20
CA ILE A 474 -14.86 -46.18 -11.92
C ILE A 474 -14.41 -45.30 -13.09
N LEU A 475 -14.54 -45.79 -14.33
CA LEU A 475 -14.17 -45.04 -15.53
C LEU A 475 -14.99 -43.75 -15.64
N THR A 476 -16.32 -43.81 -15.46
CA THR A 476 -17.18 -42.61 -15.50
C THR A 476 -16.84 -41.63 -14.39
N LEU A 477 -16.61 -42.11 -13.17
CA LEU A 477 -16.29 -41.24 -12.03
C LEU A 477 -14.96 -40.51 -12.23
N VAL A 478 -13.89 -41.25 -12.54
CA VAL A 478 -12.55 -40.68 -12.73
C VAL A 478 -12.54 -39.74 -13.94
N ALA A 479 -13.16 -40.13 -15.04
CA ALA A 479 -13.26 -39.30 -16.23
C ALA A 479 -14.04 -38.00 -15.96
N SER A 480 -15.12 -38.05 -15.18
CA SER A 480 -15.92 -36.86 -14.84
C SER A 480 -15.17 -35.92 -13.90
N LEU A 481 -14.38 -36.45 -12.95
CA LEU A 481 -13.50 -35.64 -12.10
C LEU A 481 -12.38 -34.99 -12.93
N GLY A 482 -11.78 -35.75 -13.85
CA GLY A 482 -10.78 -35.24 -14.81
C GLY A 482 -11.35 -34.15 -15.71
N LEU A 483 -12.53 -34.36 -16.29
CA LEU A 483 -13.24 -33.35 -17.08
C LEU A 483 -13.51 -32.09 -16.24
N THR A 484 -13.96 -32.24 -15.00
CA THR A 484 -14.23 -31.11 -14.10
C THR A 484 -12.97 -30.25 -13.91
N ALA A 485 -11.82 -30.88 -13.64
CA ALA A 485 -10.54 -30.19 -13.52
C ALA A 485 -10.13 -29.50 -14.84
N GLY A 486 -10.30 -30.20 -15.96
CA GLY A 486 -10.04 -29.66 -17.29
C GLY A 486 -10.92 -28.45 -17.64
N VAL A 487 -12.21 -28.49 -17.32
CA VAL A 487 -13.17 -27.39 -17.54
C VAL A 487 -12.78 -26.16 -16.72
N VAL A 488 -12.42 -26.34 -15.44
CA VAL A 488 -11.92 -25.24 -14.61
C VAL A 488 -10.67 -24.61 -15.23
N ASP A 489 -9.72 -25.42 -15.70
CA ASP A 489 -8.52 -24.92 -16.37
C ASP A 489 -8.81 -24.22 -17.71
N GLY A 490 -9.76 -24.72 -18.49
CA GLY A 490 -10.24 -24.09 -19.71
C GLY A 490 -10.87 -22.73 -19.46
N LEU A 491 -11.72 -22.62 -18.43
CA LEU A 491 -12.33 -21.34 -18.02
C LEU A 491 -11.27 -20.35 -17.52
N LEU A 492 -10.28 -20.82 -16.76
CA LEU A 492 -9.15 -19.98 -16.36
C LEU A 492 -8.37 -19.47 -17.57
N ALA A 493 -8.01 -20.36 -18.50
CA ALA A 493 -7.29 -20.03 -19.74
C ALA A 493 -8.05 -19.00 -20.59
N LEU A 494 -9.36 -19.18 -20.74
CA LEU A 494 -10.22 -18.33 -21.55
C LEU A 494 -10.49 -16.97 -20.91
N LEU A 495 -10.84 -16.94 -19.63
CA LEU A 495 -11.31 -15.72 -18.95
C LEU A 495 -10.19 -15.03 -18.19
N PHE A 496 -9.61 -15.71 -17.19
CA PHE A 496 -8.65 -15.10 -16.28
C PHE A 496 -7.33 -14.73 -16.98
N PHE A 497 -6.66 -15.69 -17.64
CA PHE A 497 -5.37 -15.39 -18.28
C PHE A 497 -5.53 -14.40 -19.44
N SER A 498 -6.64 -14.42 -20.16
CA SER A 498 -6.94 -13.43 -21.19
C SER A 498 -7.10 -12.02 -20.61
N SER A 499 -7.84 -11.85 -19.50
CA SER A 499 -7.95 -10.55 -18.84
C SER A 499 -6.63 -10.07 -18.25
N GLU A 500 -5.88 -10.99 -17.62
CA GLU A 500 -4.57 -10.69 -17.02
C GLU A 500 -3.57 -10.22 -18.08
N LEU A 501 -3.51 -10.91 -19.23
CA LEU A 501 -2.62 -10.53 -20.34
C LEU A 501 -3.01 -9.18 -20.97
N ARG A 502 -4.30 -8.86 -21.05
CA ARG A 502 -4.76 -7.53 -21.52
C ARG A 502 -4.39 -6.43 -20.53
N ALA A 503 -4.58 -6.65 -19.24
CA ALA A 503 -4.13 -5.73 -18.19
C ALA A 503 -2.61 -5.50 -18.24
N LEU A 504 -1.82 -6.54 -18.53
CA LEU A 504 -0.37 -6.42 -18.70
C LEU A 504 0.00 -5.57 -19.93
N LYS A 505 -0.73 -5.69 -21.04
CA LYS A 505 -0.49 -4.86 -22.23
C LYS A 505 -0.74 -3.38 -21.95
N GLU A 506 -1.84 -3.05 -21.26
CA GLU A 506 -2.12 -1.67 -20.84
C GLU A 506 -1.01 -1.14 -19.93
N PHE A 507 -0.62 -1.92 -18.91
CA PHE A 507 0.43 -1.52 -17.99
C PHE A 507 1.79 -1.34 -18.70
N GLU A 508 2.14 -2.24 -19.61
CA GLU A 508 3.35 -2.14 -20.42
C GLU A 508 3.36 -0.87 -21.28
N TRP A 509 2.26 -0.59 -21.97
CA TRP A 509 2.11 0.59 -22.81
C TRP A 509 2.27 1.88 -21.99
N GLU A 510 1.63 1.96 -20.83
CA GLU A 510 1.73 3.14 -19.96
C GLU A 510 3.16 3.40 -19.46
N ILE A 511 3.90 2.34 -19.11
CA ILE A 511 5.30 2.43 -18.70
C ILE A 511 6.19 2.87 -19.86
N ARG A 512 6.01 2.27 -21.05
CA ARG A 512 6.73 2.66 -22.28
C ARG A 512 6.47 4.13 -22.63
N ASN A 513 5.21 4.54 -22.60
CA ASN A 513 4.81 5.91 -22.90
C ASN A 513 5.43 6.91 -21.92
N THR A 514 5.41 6.59 -20.62
CA THR A 514 6.04 7.47 -19.62
C THR A 514 7.56 7.52 -19.78
N LYS A 515 8.20 6.39 -20.12
CA LYS A 515 9.64 6.34 -20.43
C LYS A 515 9.99 7.20 -21.65
N ALA A 516 9.20 7.13 -22.71
CA ALA A 516 9.39 7.93 -23.92
C ALA A 516 9.32 9.43 -23.61
N VAL A 517 8.30 9.85 -22.86
CA VAL A 517 8.17 11.24 -22.39
C VAL A 517 9.37 11.65 -21.51
N ALA A 518 9.81 10.79 -20.58
CA ALA A 518 10.93 11.07 -19.69
C ALA A 518 12.30 11.13 -20.38
N SER A 519 12.48 10.41 -21.50
CA SER A 519 13.72 10.39 -22.28
C SER A 519 13.75 11.43 -23.41
N GLY A 520 12.60 12.06 -23.72
CA GLY A 520 12.46 12.94 -24.88
C GLY A 520 12.44 12.20 -26.22
N ASP A 521 12.43 10.86 -26.21
CA ASP A 521 12.39 10.02 -27.40
C ASP A 521 10.96 9.63 -27.76
N LEU A 522 10.27 10.57 -28.42
CA LEU A 522 8.89 10.37 -28.90
C LEU A 522 8.80 9.46 -30.14
N VAL A 523 9.94 9.14 -30.78
CA VAL A 523 9.98 8.28 -31.98
C VAL A 523 9.81 6.81 -31.57
N ALA A 524 10.30 6.42 -30.39
CA ALA A 524 10.11 5.08 -29.81
C ALA A 524 8.62 4.67 -29.62
N LEU A 525 7.68 5.61 -29.67
CA LEU A 525 6.23 5.34 -29.63
C LEU A 525 5.66 4.86 -30.97
N ALA A 526 6.34 5.13 -32.09
CA ALA A 526 5.83 4.87 -33.44
C ALA A 526 6.23 3.49 -34.01
N GLU A 527 7.15 2.76 -33.36
CA GLU A 527 7.74 1.54 -33.94
C GLU A 527 7.05 0.21 -33.60
N GLU A 528 5.91 0.17 -32.92
CA GLU A 528 5.16 -1.10 -32.73
C GLU A 528 3.76 -1.07 -33.33
N ASP A 529 3.70 -1.41 -34.63
CA ASP A 529 2.77 -2.42 -35.13
C ASP A 529 3.35 -3.05 -36.42
N PRO A 530 4.29 -4.01 -36.37
CA PRO A 530 4.33 -5.02 -37.39
C PRO A 530 3.09 -5.89 -37.14
N VAL A 531 2.01 -5.55 -37.84
CA VAL A 531 0.87 -6.40 -38.18
C VAL A 531 1.06 -7.83 -37.66
N ILE A 532 0.47 -8.14 -36.50
CA ILE A 532 0.24 -9.55 -36.12
C ILE A 532 -0.83 -10.06 -37.10
N LYS A 533 -0.36 -10.56 -38.24
CA LYS A 533 -1.10 -11.46 -39.12
C LYS A 533 -1.16 -12.83 -38.44
N GLY A 534 -2.37 -13.30 -38.13
CA GLY A 534 -2.69 -14.67 -37.66
C GLY A 534 -2.36 -14.89 -36.17
N ASP A 535 -3.20 -15.48 -35.33
CA ASP A 535 -4.30 -16.43 -35.54
C ASP A 535 -5.49 -16.14 -34.59
#